data_AF-I3Y6F6-F1
#
_entry.id   AF-I3Y6F6-F1
#
_cell.length_a   1.000
_cell.length_b   1.000
_cell.length_c   1.000
_cell.angle_alpha   90.00
_cell.angle_beta   90.00
_cell.angle_gamma   90.00
#
_symmetry.space_group_name_H-M   'P 1'
#
loop_
_entity.id
_entity.type
_entity.pdbx_description
1 polymer ?
#
loop_
_entity_poly.entity_id
_entity_poly.type
_entity_poly.pdbx_seq_one_letter_code
_entity_poly.pdbx_strand_id
1 'polypeptide(L)'
;MKDSRIRTGLTGIAAATGLLIGASFIDPAQARPHEGWGLDPAQSIETRIERMTGQLGLTETQQAEIRTILEAERAQRDLQRQALREQIDAVLTDEQKATRDAAMRTRLDRRLERMTERLDLTDEQVASIQAIFDEQRTNPDLNRSDVRERISAILTDEQRAAINDRSERHFGSDRRDFREPADRDRL
;
A
#
# COMPACT_ATOMS: atom_id res chain seq x y z
N MET A 1 -16.12 -55.58 -32.93
CA MET A 1 -16.32 -55.48 -31.47
C MET A 1 -15.03 -55.92 -30.80
N LYS A 2 -14.24 -54.97 -30.29
CA LYS A 2 -12.98 -55.24 -29.59
C LYS A 2 -13.13 -54.72 -28.17
N ASP A 3 -13.21 -55.66 -27.25
CA ASP A 3 -12.97 -55.44 -25.83
C ASP A 3 -11.53 -54.98 -25.63
N SER A 4 -11.36 -53.88 -24.92
CA SER A 4 -10.08 -53.50 -24.32
C SER A 4 -10.32 -53.07 -22.88
N ARG A 5 -10.41 -54.10 -22.02
CA ARG A 5 -9.94 -54.04 -20.63
C ARG A 5 -8.42 -53.88 -20.67
N ILE A 6 -7.84 -53.14 -19.72
CA ILE A 6 -6.43 -53.12 -19.24
C ILE A 6 -6.12 -51.67 -18.80
N ARG A 7 -5.53 -51.34 -17.66
CA ARG A 7 -5.10 -52.06 -16.46
C ARG A 7 -4.94 -50.98 -15.38
N THR A 8 -5.42 -51.31 -14.19
CA THR A 8 -5.05 -50.71 -12.93
C THR A 8 -3.53 -50.83 -12.77
N GLY A 9 -2.85 -49.69 -12.61
CA GLY A 9 -1.42 -49.59 -12.35
C GLY A 9 -1.18 -48.68 -11.17
N LEU A 10 -1.37 -49.21 -9.97
CA LEU A 10 -0.98 -48.60 -8.70
C LEU A 10 0.54 -48.74 -8.59
N THR A 11 1.27 -47.66 -8.85
CA THR A 11 2.72 -47.60 -8.63
C THR A 11 2.97 -46.47 -7.64
N GLY A 12 3.09 -46.86 -6.37
CA GLY A 12 3.51 -45.99 -5.30
C GLY A 12 4.97 -45.58 -5.50
N ILE A 13 5.21 -44.28 -5.54
CA ILE A 13 6.53 -43.69 -5.37
C ILE A 13 6.43 -42.79 -4.15
N ALA A 14 6.83 -43.33 -3.00
CA ALA A 14 7.10 -42.54 -1.80
C ALA A 14 8.43 -41.81 -2.01
N ALA A 15 8.39 -40.63 -2.63
CA ALA A 15 9.51 -39.71 -2.65
C ALA A 15 9.41 -38.81 -1.42
N ALA A 16 10.06 -39.23 -0.32
CA ALA A 16 10.30 -38.38 0.84
C ALA A 16 11.37 -37.33 0.48
N THR A 17 10.96 -36.29 -0.24
CA THR A 17 11.82 -35.15 -0.54
C THR A 17 11.83 -34.24 0.68
N GLY A 18 12.86 -34.40 1.52
CA GLY A 18 13.17 -33.49 2.62
C GLY A 18 13.51 -32.10 2.08
N LEU A 19 12.52 -31.22 2.07
CA LEU A 19 12.67 -29.82 1.71
C LEU A 19 13.21 -29.07 2.94
N LEU A 20 14.53 -28.98 3.04
CA LEU A 20 15.21 -28.08 3.98
C LEU A 20 14.87 -26.64 3.56
N ILE A 21 13.84 -26.08 4.19
CA ILE A 21 13.53 -24.65 4.15
C ILE A 21 14.67 -23.94 4.88
N GLY A 22 15.69 -23.54 4.12
CA GLY A 22 16.70 -22.60 4.58
C GLY A 22 16.02 -21.26 4.81
N ALA A 23 15.59 -21.01 6.06
CA ALA A 23 15.11 -19.73 6.51
C ALA A 23 16.26 -18.72 6.43
N SER A 24 16.41 -18.10 5.26
CA SER A 24 17.13 -16.85 5.15
C SER A 24 16.30 -15.84 5.91
N PHE A 25 16.65 -15.61 7.18
CA PHE A 25 16.10 -14.54 7.99
C PHE A 25 16.50 -13.22 7.34
N ILE A 26 15.69 -12.78 6.36
CA ILE A 26 15.68 -11.40 5.92
C ILE A 26 15.20 -10.63 7.14
N ASP A 27 16.14 -10.04 7.85
CA ASP A 27 15.92 -9.23 9.04
C ASP A 27 14.91 -8.12 8.68
N PRO A 28 13.66 -8.14 9.19
CA PRO A 28 12.64 -7.17 8.82
C PRO A 28 12.90 -5.77 9.41
N ALA A 29 14.11 -5.51 9.89
CA ALA A 29 14.40 -4.48 10.87
C ALA A 29 14.17 -3.03 10.41
N GLN A 30 14.13 -2.68 9.12
CA GLN A 30 14.06 -1.26 8.71
C GLN A 30 13.07 -0.90 7.61
N ALA A 31 12.11 -1.76 7.27
CA ALA A 31 10.94 -1.31 6.51
C ALA A 31 9.95 -0.65 7.48
N ARG A 32 10.30 0.54 8.00
CA ARG A 32 9.35 1.35 8.78
C ARG A 32 8.08 1.51 7.92
N PRO A 33 6.91 1.07 8.40
CA PRO A 33 5.67 1.35 7.69
C PRO A 33 5.57 2.86 7.64
N HIS A 34 5.73 3.41 6.43
CA HIS A 34 5.57 4.84 6.20
C HIS A 34 4.09 5.15 6.48
N GLU A 35 3.76 5.48 7.74
CA GLU A 35 2.44 5.94 8.21
C GLU A 35 2.13 7.37 7.69
N GLY A 36 2.75 7.75 6.57
CA GLY A 36 2.45 8.99 5.89
C GLY A 36 1.09 8.86 5.23
N TRP A 37 0.28 9.91 5.33
CA TRP A 37 -0.83 10.15 4.44
C TRP A 37 -0.24 10.33 3.04
N GLY A 38 0.01 9.22 2.36
CA GLY A 38 0.68 9.20 1.06
C GLY A 38 -0.03 10.13 0.09
N LEU A 39 0.75 10.81 -0.74
CA LEU A 39 0.26 11.61 -1.86
C LEU A 39 -0.83 10.85 -2.62
N ASP A 40 -1.80 11.60 -3.13
CA ASP A 40 -2.88 11.01 -3.91
C ASP A 40 -2.23 10.20 -5.02
N PRO A 41 -2.64 8.95 -5.26
CA PRO A 41 -1.96 8.12 -6.23
C PRO A 41 -1.80 8.75 -7.62
N ALA A 42 -2.73 9.59 -8.08
CA ALA A 42 -2.56 10.36 -9.31
C ALA A 42 -1.43 11.38 -9.19
N GLN A 43 -1.41 12.18 -8.11
CA GLN A 43 -0.30 13.08 -7.80
C GLN A 43 1.05 12.35 -7.69
N SER A 44 1.06 11.12 -7.18
CA SER A 44 2.29 10.32 -7.07
C SER A 44 2.89 9.95 -8.43
N ILE A 45 2.04 9.74 -9.45
CA ILE A 45 2.47 9.50 -10.83
C ILE A 45 3.04 10.80 -11.41
N GLU A 46 2.33 11.92 -11.26
CA GLU A 46 2.81 13.22 -11.75
C GLU A 46 4.14 13.64 -11.13
N THR A 47 4.28 13.57 -9.81
CA THR A 47 5.55 13.87 -9.12
C THR A 47 6.68 12.96 -9.58
N ARG A 48 6.38 11.70 -9.92
CA ARG A 48 7.38 10.76 -10.46
C ARG A 48 7.77 11.14 -11.87
N ILE A 49 6.80 11.49 -12.72
CA ILE A 49 7.05 11.95 -14.11
C ILE A 49 7.86 13.23 -14.09
N GLU A 50 7.46 14.24 -13.32
CA GLU A 50 8.17 15.51 -13.19
C GLU A 50 9.65 15.29 -12.82
N ARG A 51 9.92 14.40 -11.86
CA ARG A 51 11.28 14.03 -11.46
C ARG A 51 12.06 13.38 -12.62
N MET A 52 11.45 12.44 -13.33
CA MET A 52 12.09 11.81 -14.49
C MET A 52 12.31 12.81 -15.63
N THR A 53 11.37 13.73 -15.85
CA THR A 53 11.48 14.83 -16.82
C THR A 53 12.66 15.72 -16.48
N GLY A 54 12.80 16.16 -15.23
CA GLY A 54 13.92 16.97 -14.79
C GLY A 54 15.28 16.26 -14.91
N GLN A 55 15.32 14.94 -14.68
CA GLN A 55 16.56 14.17 -14.72
C GLN A 55 16.98 13.74 -16.13
N LEU A 56 16.02 13.43 -17.00
CA LEU A 56 16.25 12.80 -18.31
C LEU A 56 15.89 13.69 -19.49
N GLY A 57 15.27 14.86 -19.26
CA GLY A 57 14.82 15.76 -20.32
C GLY A 57 13.71 15.16 -21.18
N LEU A 58 12.70 14.54 -20.55
CA LEU A 58 11.62 13.85 -21.25
C LEU A 58 10.76 14.83 -22.08
N THR A 59 10.46 14.46 -23.32
CA THR A 59 9.50 15.18 -24.16
C THR A 59 8.06 14.99 -23.68
N GLU A 60 7.14 15.86 -24.09
CA GLU A 60 5.71 15.74 -23.72
C GLU A 60 5.12 14.40 -24.15
N THR A 61 5.45 13.91 -25.35
CA THR A 61 5.02 12.60 -25.84
C THR A 61 5.53 11.47 -24.94
N GLN A 62 6.82 11.50 -24.56
CA GLN A 62 7.38 10.50 -23.64
C GLN A 62 6.73 10.55 -22.26
N GLN A 63 6.45 11.75 -21.74
CA GLN A 63 5.75 11.92 -20.46
C GLN A 63 4.35 11.30 -20.51
N ALA A 64 3.61 11.50 -21.61
CA ALA A 64 2.29 10.91 -21.81
C ALA A 64 2.36 9.37 -21.87
N GLU A 65 3.31 8.81 -22.62
CA GLU A 65 3.50 7.36 -22.70
C GLU A 65 3.85 6.75 -21.33
N ILE A 66 4.77 7.39 -20.59
CA ILE A 66 5.16 6.94 -19.25
C ILE A 66 3.99 7.02 -18.28
N ARG A 67 3.16 8.08 -18.36
CA ARG A 67 1.94 8.20 -17.56
C ARG A 67 1.03 7.00 -17.77
N THR A 68 0.71 6.68 -19.02
CA THR A 68 -0.14 5.53 -19.36
C THR A 68 0.45 4.21 -18.83
N ILE A 69 1.77 4.02 -18.93
CA ILE A 69 2.44 2.82 -18.39
C ILE A 69 2.29 2.74 -16.87
N LEU A 70 2.52 3.83 -16.15
CA LEU A 70 2.44 3.86 -14.68
C LEU A 70 1.01 3.66 -14.17
N GLU A 71 0.02 4.21 -14.87
CA GLU A 71 -1.40 4.01 -14.58
C GLU A 71 -1.81 2.54 -14.78
N ALA A 72 -1.40 1.93 -15.90
CA ALA A 72 -1.66 0.52 -16.18
C ALA A 72 -0.98 -0.41 -15.16
N GLU A 73 0.30 -0.17 -14.84
CA GLU A 73 1.04 -0.93 -13.82
C GLU A 73 0.36 -0.83 -12.45
N ARG A 74 -0.15 0.36 -12.10
CA ARG A 74 -0.89 0.56 -10.85
C ARG A 74 -2.19 -0.25 -10.85
N ALA A 75 -3.01 -0.15 -11.88
CA ALA A 75 -4.26 -0.91 -11.98
C ALA A 75 -4.00 -2.42 -11.87
N GLN A 76 -2.96 -2.92 -12.53
CA GLN A 76 -2.54 -4.31 -12.43
C GLN A 76 -2.15 -4.72 -11.00
N ARG A 77 -1.37 -3.89 -10.30
CA ARG A 77 -0.98 -4.16 -8.90
C ARG A 77 -2.19 -4.16 -7.96
N ASP A 78 -3.16 -3.29 -8.19
CA ASP A 78 -4.39 -3.24 -7.39
C ASP A 78 -5.21 -4.52 -7.58
N LEU A 79 -5.38 -5.00 -8.83
CA LEU A 79 -6.00 -6.30 -9.12
C LEU A 79 -5.25 -7.47 -8.47
N GLN A 80 -3.92 -7.49 -8.57
CA GLN A 80 -3.10 -8.53 -7.93
C GLN A 80 -3.27 -8.54 -6.41
N ARG A 81 -3.34 -7.37 -5.78
CA ARG A 81 -3.56 -7.24 -4.33
C ARG A 81 -4.95 -7.74 -3.94
N GLN A 82 -5.98 -7.47 -4.74
CA GLN A 82 -7.32 -7.98 -4.50
C GLN A 82 -7.35 -9.50 -4.59
N ALA A 83 -6.84 -10.06 -5.69
CA ALA A 83 -6.78 -11.52 -5.87
C ALA A 83 -5.98 -12.20 -4.75
N LEU A 84 -4.88 -11.60 -4.29
CA LEU A 84 -4.11 -12.11 -3.16
C LEU A 84 -4.92 -12.09 -1.85
N ARG A 85 -5.68 -11.01 -1.60
CA ARG A 85 -6.55 -10.94 -0.40
C ARG A 85 -7.62 -12.02 -0.42
N GLU A 86 -8.27 -12.23 -1.56
CA GLU A 86 -9.28 -13.29 -1.73
C GLU A 86 -8.69 -14.68 -1.47
N GLN A 87 -7.48 -14.94 -1.98
CA GLN A 87 -6.75 -16.18 -1.70
C GLN A 87 -6.42 -16.36 -0.21
N ILE A 88 -5.98 -15.29 0.45
CA ILE A 88 -5.73 -15.31 1.90
C ILE A 88 -7.04 -15.56 2.66
N ASP A 89 -8.13 -14.88 2.31
CA ASP A 89 -9.43 -15.04 2.95
C ASP A 89 -10.01 -16.44 2.80
N ALA A 90 -9.72 -17.11 1.68
CA ALA A 90 -10.16 -18.48 1.43
C ALA A 90 -9.46 -19.51 2.35
N VAL A 91 -8.26 -19.22 2.85
CA VAL A 91 -7.51 -20.15 3.74
C VAL A 91 -7.66 -19.85 5.22
N LEU A 92 -8.22 -18.68 5.58
CA LEU A 92 -8.47 -18.31 6.97
C LEU A 92 -9.77 -18.91 7.50
N THR A 93 -9.70 -19.46 8.71
CA THR A 93 -10.87 -19.83 9.52
C THR A 93 -11.65 -18.59 9.98
N ASP A 94 -12.89 -18.78 10.41
CA ASP A 94 -13.74 -17.68 10.89
C ASP A 94 -13.17 -17.02 12.15
N GLU A 95 -12.58 -17.79 13.06
CA GLU A 95 -11.92 -17.28 14.25
C GLU A 95 -10.69 -16.43 13.91
N GLN A 96 -9.91 -16.84 12.90
CA GLN A 96 -8.76 -16.06 12.42
C GLN A 96 -9.21 -14.78 11.72
N LYS A 97 -10.28 -14.82 10.93
CA LYS A 97 -10.88 -13.63 10.31
C LYS A 97 -11.34 -12.64 11.37
N ALA A 98 -12.07 -13.10 12.38
CA ALA A 98 -12.50 -12.27 13.50
C ALA A 98 -11.33 -11.63 14.24
N THR A 99 -10.25 -12.39 14.47
CA THR A 99 -9.02 -11.87 15.11
C THR A 99 -8.36 -10.79 14.26
N ARG A 100 -8.23 -11.01 12.95
CA ARG A 100 -7.71 -10.01 12.02
C ARG A 100 -8.58 -8.76 12.02
N ASP A 101 -9.89 -8.91 12.00
CA ASP A 101 -10.85 -7.81 11.94
C ASP A 101 -10.82 -6.96 13.22
N ALA A 102 -10.67 -7.60 14.39
CA ALA A 102 -10.47 -6.91 15.65
C ALA A 102 -9.16 -6.11 15.65
N ALA A 103 -8.06 -6.72 15.20
CA ALA A 103 -6.76 -6.04 15.10
C ALA A 103 -6.80 -4.86 14.12
N MET A 104 -7.51 -4.98 13.00
CA MET A 104 -7.72 -3.91 12.04
C MET A 104 -8.56 -2.77 12.64
N ARG A 105 -9.60 -3.10 13.40
CA ARG A 105 -10.42 -2.10 14.12
C ARG A 105 -9.59 -1.31 15.12
N THR A 106 -8.79 -1.97 15.96
CA THR A 106 -7.89 -1.29 16.89
C THR A 106 -6.88 -0.37 16.19
N ARG A 107 -6.35 -0.76 15.01
CA ARG A 107 -5.47 0.11 14.21
C ARG A 107 -6.21 1.33 13.67
N LEU A 108 -7.46 1.14 13.24
CA LEU A 108 -8.31 2.23 12.79
C LEU A 108 -8.60 3.21 13.93
N ASP A 109 -8.98 2.70 15.11
CA ASP A 109 -9.28 3.54 16.28
C ASP A 109 -8.08 4.43 16.65
N ARG A 110 -6.88 3.84 16.77
CA ARG A 110 -5.65 4.61 17.02
C ARG A 110 -5.33 5.61 15.91
N ARG A 111 -5.66 5.27 14.66
CA ARG A 111 -5.47 6.19 13.53
C ARG A 111 -6.41 7.38 13.65
N LEU A 112 -7.67 7.14 13.97
CA LEU A 112 -8.69 8.18 14.16
C LEU A 112 -8.32 9.07 15.34
N GLU A 113 -7.94 8.50 16.49
CA GLU A 113 -7.46 9.24 17.65
C GLU A 113 -6.33 10.22 17.28
N ARG A 114 -5.29 9.73 16.59
CA ARG A 114 -4.19 10.59 16.11
C ARG A 114 -4.61 11.62 15.06
N MET A 115 -5.66 11.35 14.27
CA MET A 115 -6.21 12.35 13.35
C MET A 115 -6.99 13.41 14.10
N THR A 116 -7.80 13.01 15.07
CA THR A 116 -8.60 13.89 15.93
C THR A 116 -7.71 14.84 16.70
N GLU A 117 -6.69 14.33 17.39
CA GLU A 117 -5.71 15.16 18.11
C GLU A 117 -4.96 16.13 17.20
N ARG A 118 -4.78 15.78 15.93
CA ARG A 118 -3.96 16.55 15.00
C ARG A 118 -4.75 17.61 14.23
N LEU A 119 -5.99 17.32 13.91
CA LEU A 119 -6.84 18.15 13.05
C LEU A 119 -8.02 18.75 13.83
N ASP A 120 -8.07 18.51 15.14
CA ASP A 120 -9.18 18.89 16.02
C ASP A 120 -10.53 18.45 15.42
N LEU A 121 -10.63 17.17 15.03
CA LEU A 121 -11.84 16.64 14.40
C LEU A 121 -13.01 16.66 15.37
N THR A 122 -14.20 17.02 14.88
CA THR A 122 -15.43 16.89 15.67
C THR A 122 -15.88 15.42 15.74
N ASP A 123 -16.71 15.07 16.73
CA ASP A 123 -17.27 13.71 16.86
C ASP A 123 -18.03 13.28 15.60
N GLU A 124 -18.75 14.21 14.95
CA GLU A 124 -19.47 13.96 13.70
C GLU A 124 -18.51 13.66 12.53
N GLN A 125 -17.40 14.39 12.44
CA GLN A 125 -16.35 14.13 11.44
C GLN A 125 -15.70 12.77 11.68
N VAL A 126 -15.39 12.42 12.94
CA VAL A 126 -14.83 11.12 13.31
C VAL A 126 -15.76 9.98 12.92
N ALA A 127 -17.06 10.10 13.25
CA ALA A 127 -18.07 9.09 12.88
C ALA A 127 -18.18 8.93 11.35
N SER A 128 -18.16 10.04 10.61
CA SER A 128 -18.22 10.03 9.14
C SER A 128 -16.99 9.37 8.51
N ILE A 129 -15.79 9.68 9.02
CA ILE A 129 -14.54 9.08 8.56
C ILE A 129 -14.51 7.58 8.91
N GLN A 130 -14.98 7.20 10.10
CA GLN A 130 -15.08 5.80 10.50
C GLN A 130 -16.00 5.02 9.55
N ALA A 131 -17.15 5.56 9.19
CA ALA A 131 -18.07 4.94 8.24
C ALA A 131 -17.42 4.71 6.86
N ILE A 132 -16.62 5.67 6.36
CA ILE A 132 -15.87 5.50 5.11
C ILE A 132 -14.88 4.33 5.20
N PHE A 133 -14.19 4.18 6.33
CA PHE A 133 -13.25 3.06 6.51
C PHE A 133 -13.96 1.72 6.66
N ASP A 134 -15.12 1.68 7.31
CA ASP A 134 -15.94 0.46 7.41
C ASP A 134 -16.50 0.06 6.04
N GLU A 135 -16.95 1.03 5.22
CA GLU A 135 -17.36 0.78 3.83
C GLU A 135 -16.19 0.26 2.99
N GLN A 136 -14.99 0.85 3.11
CA GLN A 136 -13.80 0.37 2.38
C GLN A 136 -13.48 -1.10 2.69
N ARG A 137 -13.80 -1.59 3.88
CA ARG A 137 -13.55 -2.99 4.25
C ARG A 137 -14.50 -3.96 3.57
N THR A 138 -15.74 -3.55 3.33
CA THR A 138 -16.79 -4.40 2.74
C THR A 138 -16.93 -4.17 1.24
N ASN A 139 -16.41 -3.05 0.72
CA ASN A 139 -16.45 -2.69 -0.68
C ASN A 139 -15.05 -2.76 -1.33
N PRO A 140 -14.73 -3.85 -2.07
CA PRO A 140 -13.43 -4.00 -2.71
C PRO A 140 -13.18 -3.00 -3.84
N ASP A 141 -14.24 -2.41 -4.42
CA ASP A 141 -14.14 -1.43 -5.50
C ASP A 141 -13.72 -0.05 -4.97
N LEU A 142 -13.86 0.19 -3.67
CA LEU A 142 -13.52 1.47 -3.05
C LEU A 142 -12.00 1.59 -2.90
N ASN A 143 -11.40 2.29 -3.86
CA ASN A 143 -9.95 2.44 -3.90
C ASN A 143 -9.49 3.52 -2.88
N ARG A 144 -8.17 3.61 -2.67
CA ARG A 144 -7.59 4.56 -1.70
C ARG A 144 -7.80 6.03 -2.06
N SER A 145 -7.87 6.36 -3.35
CA SER A 145 -8.11 7.72 -3.84
C SER A 145 -9.55 8.12 -3.50
N ASP A 146 -10.54 7.25 -3.75
CA ASP A 146 -11.94 7.50 -3.41
C ASP A 146 -12.12 7.76 -1.90
N VAL A 147 -11.48 6.93 -1.06
CA VAL A 147 -11.51 7.11 0.40
C VAL A 147 -10.90 8.46 0.80
N ARG A 148 -9.78 8.85 0.18
CA ARG A 148 -9.14 10.14 0.46
C ARG A 148 -10.03 11.31 0.04
N GLU A 149 -10.64 11.24 -1.12
CA GLU A 149 -11.56 12.26 -1.62
C GLU A 149 -12.76 12.44 -0.68
N ARG A 150 -13.40 11.34 -0.29
CA ARG A 150 -14.52 11.36 0.67
C ARG A 150 -14.11 11.93 2.04
N ILE A 151 -12.95 11.53 2.56
CA ILE A 151 -12.42 12.11 3.79
C ILE A 151 -12.15 13.61 3.61
N SER A 152 -11.55 14.03 2.49
CA SER A 152 -11.26 15.44 2.19
C SER A 152 -12.53 16.30 2.16
N ALA A 153 -13.64 15.75 1.69
CA ALA A 153 -14.94 16.44 1.66
C ALA A 153 -15.55 16.67 3.06
N ILE A 154 -15.17 15.87 4.07
CA ILE A 154 -15.64 16.01 5.47
C ILE A 154 -14.85 17.09 6.22
N LEU A 155 -13.61 17.33 5.81
CA LEU A 155 -12.70 18.26 6.49
C LEU A 155 -13.02 19.72 6.13
N THR A 156 -12.62 20.65 7.00
CA THR A 156 -12.61 22.08 6.66
C THR A 156 -11.42 22.44 5.77
N ASP A 157 -11.42 23.64 5.19
CA ASP A 157 -10.29 24.14 4.39
C ASP A 157 -9.00 24.21 5.22
N GLU A 158 -9.10 24.66 6.47
CA GLU A 158 -7.98 24.76 7.41
C GLU A 158 -7.42 23.37 7.74
N GLN A 159 -8.29 22.39 7.99
CA GLN A 159 -7.88 21.01 8.24
C GLN A 159 -7.21 20.38 7.01
N ARG A 160 -7.74 20.64 5.80
CA ARG A 160 -7.11 20.21 4.53
C ARG A 160 -5.73 20.84 4.35
N ALA A 161 -5.60 22.14 4.62
CA ALA A 161 -4.32 22.84 4.54
C ALA A 161 -3.30 22.27 5.53
N ALA A 162 -3.72 21.97 6.77
CA ALA A 162 -2.86 21.36 7.78
C ALA A 162 -2.32 19.98 7.38
N ILE A 163 -3.10 19.19 6.64
CA ILE A 163 -2.64 17.91 6.07
C ILE A 163 -1.56 18.15 5.00
N ASN A 164 -1.77 19.12 4.10
CA ASN A 164 -0.87 19.40 2.99
C ASN A 164 0.48 19.95 3.46
N ASP A 165 0.47 20.94 4.35
CA ASP A 165 1.70 21.57 4.89
C ASP A 165 2.65 20.56 5.54
N ARG A 166 2.10 19.55 6.25
CA ARG A 166 2.92 18.52 6.87
C ARG A 166 3.59 17.58 5.87
N SER A 167 2.91 17.28 4.75
CA SER A 167 3.51 16.49 3.67
C SER A 167 4.80 17.15 3.21
N GLU A 168 4.79 18.47 3.03
CA GLU A 168 5.96 19.24 2.60
C GLU A 168 7.09 19.20 3.63
N ARG A 169 6.77 19.36 4.93
CA ARG A 169 7.80 19.31 5.99
C ARG A 169 8.52 17.96 6.08
N HIS A 170 7.80 16.84 5.88
CA HIS A 170 8.39 15.51 5.99
C HIS A 170 9.37 15.19 4.84
N PHE A 171 9.08 15.65 3.62
CA PHE A 171 9.98 15.46 2.49
C PHE A 171 11.15 16.47 2.46
N GLY A 172 11.02 17.60 3.15
CA GLY A 172 12.05 18.65 3.19
C GLY A 172 13.20 18.42 4.18
N SER A 173 13.04 17.52 5.16
CA SER A 173 14.07 17.33 6.21
C SER A 173 15.21 16.39 5.83
N ASP A 174 15.03 15.49 4.88
CA ASP A 174 16.00 14.41 4.61
C ASP A 174 17.10 14.79 3.60
N ARG A 175 17.08 16.03 3.07
CA ARG A 175 18.05 16.50 2.07
C ARG A 175 19.24 17.27 2.62
N ARG A 176 19.32 17.52 3.94
CA ARG A 176 20.34 18.42 4.51
C ARG A 176 21.54 17.76 5.19
N ASP A 177 21.54 16.43 5.36
CA ASP A 177 22.65 15.70 5.97
C ASP A 177 23.39 14.75 5.02
N PHE A 178 23.27 14.96 3.70
CA PHE A 178 24.35 14.55 2.77
C PHE A 178 25.54 15.50 3.01
N ARG A 179 26.12 15.31 4.19
CA ARG A 179 27.39 15.81 4.67
C ARG A 179 28.39 15.51 3.57
N GLU A 180 28.69 16.56 2.79
CA GLU A 180 29.84 16.65 1.92
C GLU A 180 30.99 15.96 2.68
N PRO A 181 31.55 14.86 2.18
CA PRO A 181 32.66 14.20 2.84
C PRO A 181 33.80 15.20 2.82
N ALA A 182 33.89 15.99 3.89
CA ALA A 182 34.94 16.96 4.09
C ALA A 182 36.25 16.24 3.83
N ASP A 183 36.96 16.74 2.81
CA ASP A 183 38.32 16.42 2.45
C ASP A 183 39.04 15.64 3.55
N ARG A 184 39.00 14.31 3.43
CA ARG A 184 40.03 13.45 4.01
C ARG A 184 41.19 13.41 3.05
N ASP A 185 41.70 14.59 2.73
CA ASP A 185 42.90 14.76 1.95
C ASP A 185 44.03 15.23 2.88
N ARG A 186 45.06 14.39 2.94
CA ARG A 186 46.49 14.77 2.95
C ARG A 186 47.11 15.14 4.30
N LEU A 187 47.62 14.10 4.96
CA LEU A 187 49.02 14.11 5.45
C LEU A 187 49.76 12.92 4.85
#